data_AF-A0A835LDC9-F1
#
_entry.id   AF-A0A835LDC9-F1
#
_cell.length_a   1.000
_cell.length_b   1.000
_cell.length_c   1.000
_cell.angle_alpha   90.00
_cell.angle_beta   90.00
_cell.angle_gamma   90.00
#
_symmetry.space_group_name_H-M   'P 1'
#
loop_
_entity.id
_entity.type
_entity.pdbx_description
1 polymer ?
#
loop_
_entity_poly.entity_id
_entity_poly.type
_entity_poly.pdbx_seq_one_letter_code
_entity_poly.pdbx_strand_id
1 'polypeptide(L)' 'NDLRLTIDQVLHMDRNDYYGGESSSLDLVQLWKRFRGDNKPPEQLDSSKEYNVDMIPKVLF' A
#
# COMPACT_ATOMS: atom_id res chain seq x y z
N ASN A 1 -33.75 16.75 3.62
CA ASN A 1 -32.28 16.76 3.71
C ASN A 1 -31.77 15.39 3.31
N ASP A 2 -31.91 15.09 2.03
CA ASP A 2 -31.52 13.83 1.40
C ASP A 2 -30.32 14.18 0.50
N LEU A 3 -29.10 13.99 1.02
CA LEU A 3 -27.85 14.19 0.28
C LEU A 3 -27.63 12.94 -0.58
N ARG A 4 -28.38 12.84 -1.67
CA ARG A 4 -28.07 11.88 -2.74
C ARG A 4 -26.73 12.30 -3.32
N LEU A 5 -25.72 11.44 -3.13
CA LEU A 5 -24.46 11.49 -3.88
C LEU A 5 -24.82 11.57 -5.37
N THR A 6 -24.55 12.72 -5.97
CA THR A 6 -24.65 12.93 -7.41
C THR A 6 -23.76 11.91 -8.11
N ILE A 7 -24.33 11.17 -9.05
CA ILE A 7 -23.65 10.11 -9.80
C ILE A 7 -22.81 10.80 -10.88
N ASP A 8 -21.53 11.04 -10.59
CA ASP A 8 -20.56 11.50 -11.59
C ASP A 8 -19.82 10.30 -12.19
N GLN A 9 -19.68 10.27 -13.52
CA GLN A 9 -18.85 9.26 -14.18
C GLN A 9 -17.37 9.63 -13.98
N VAL A 10 -16.66 8.86 -13.16
CA VAL A 10 -15.24 9.11 -12.82
C VAL A 10 -14.35 7.98 -13.36
N LEU A 11 -13.28 8.36 -14.06
CA LEU A 11 -12.17 7.48 -14.44
C LEU A 11 -10.99 7.72 -13.48
N HIS A 12 -10.64 6.72 -12.67
CA HIS A 12 -9.47 6.74 -11.80
C HIS A 12 -8.39 5.84 -12.40
N MET A 13 -7.25 6.43 -12.78
CA MET A 13 -6.08 5.71 -13.29
C MET A 13 -4.87 6.02 -12.43
N ASP A 14 -4.09 4.99 -12.11
CA ASP A 14 -2.77 5.11 -11.52
C ASP A 14 -1.77 4.46 -12.49
N ARG A 15 -0.56 5.04 -12.59
CA ARG A 15 0.55 4.48 -13.36
C ARG A 15 1.20 3.29 -12.66
N ASN A 16 1.04 3.21 -11.34
CA ASN A 16 1.63 2.17 -10.52
C ASN A 16 0.77 0.90 -10.58
N ASP A 17 1.41 -0.25 -10.47
CA ASP A 17 0.76 -1.57 -10.35
C ASP A 17 0.18 -1.84 -8.95
N TYR A 18 0.21 -0.84 -8.07
CA TYR A 18 -0.30 -0.87 -6.70
C TYR A 18 -1.07 0.40 -6.35
N TYR A 19 -1.99 0.29 -5.39
CA TYR A 19 -2.74 1.43 -4.84
C TYR A 19 -1.95 2.15 -3.72
N GLY A 20 -2.28 3.41 -3.50
CA GLY A 20 -1.78 4.21 -2.36
C GLY A 20 -0.61 5.14 -2.69
N GLY A 21 0.02 5.01 -3.87
CA GLY A 21 1.11 5.89 -4.29
C GLY A 21 2.20 6.00 -3.22
N GLU A 22 2.55 7.22 -2.81
CA GLU A 22 3.54 7.45 -1.73
C GLU A 22 3.07 6.96 -0.35
N SER A 23 1.76 6.80 -0.15
CA SER A 23 1.15 6.28 1.07
C SER A 23 0.77 4.79 0.96
N SER A 24 1.37 4.05 0.03
CA SER A 24 1.14 2.61 -0.11
C SER A 24 1.53 1.85 1.16
N SER A 25 0.81 0.76 1.45
CA SER A 25 1.26 -0.26 2.40
C SER A 25 1.99 -1.37 1.62
N LEU A 26 3.17 -1.77 2.09
CA LEU A 26 4.00 -2.76 1.43
C LEU A 26 4.02 -4.08 2.20
N ASP A 27 4.07 -5.19 1.47
CA ASP A 27 4.39 -6.49 2.04
C ASP A 27 5.90 -6.64 2.31
N LEU A 28 6.30 -7.73 2.96
CA LEU A 28 7.70 -7.91 3.36
C LEU A 28 8.66 -7.95 2.17
N VAL A 29 8.29 -8.61 1.08
CA VAL A 29 9.13 -8.71 -0.13
C VAL A 29 9.26 -7.36 -0.83
N GLN A 30 8.16 -6.61 -0.96
CA GLN A 30 8.15 -5.26 -1.53
C GLN A 30 8.97 -4.29 -0.68
N LEU A 31 8.86 -4.38 0.64
CA LEU A 31 9.65 -3.58 1.57
C LEU A 31 11.15 -3.83 1.41
N TRP A 32 11.55 -5.10 1.30
CA TRP A 32 12.94 -5.47 1.04
C TRP A 32 13.42 -4.97 -0.31
N LYS A 33 12.65 -5.20 -1.38
CA LYS A 33 12.98 -4.70 -2.71
C LYS A 33 13.22 -3.18 -2.71
N ARG A 34 12.42 -2.43 -1.95
CA ARG A 34 12.50 -0.96 -1.90
C ARG A 34 13.69 -0.43 -1.11
N PHE A 35 14.01 -1.02 0.04
CA PHE A 35 15.04 -0.47 0.95
C PHE A 35 16.35 -1.28 1.00
N ARG A 36 16.33 -2.51 0.51
CA ARG A 36 17.44 -3.47 0.57
C ARG A 36 17.79 -4.06 -0.80
N GLY A 37 17.11 -3.66 -1.88
CA GLY A 37 17.36 -4.15 -3.24
C GLY A 37 17.04 -5.64 -3.38
N ASP A 38 17.92 -6.41 -4.00
CA ASP A 38 17.71 -7.84 -4.26
C ASP A 38 17.98 -8.75 -3.05
N ASN A 39 18.26 -8.17 -1.88
CA ASN A 39 18.39 -8.94 -0.64
C ASN A 39 17.06 -9.56 -0.24
N LYS A 40 17.10 -10.76 0.32
CA LYS A 40 15.90 -11.45 0.81
C LYS A 40 15.60 -11.09 2.28
N PRO A 41 14.32 -11.09 2.69
CA PRO A 41 13.95 -11.07 4.10
C PRO A 41 14.59 -12.25 4.87
N PRO A 42 15.00 -12.05 6.14
CA PRO A 42 15.47 -13.13 7.01
C PRO A 42 14.44 -14.26 7.14
N GLU A 43 14.91 -15.51 7.19
CA GLU A 43 14.04 -16.71 7.28
C GLU A 43 13.26 -16.81 8.60
N GLN A 44 13.66 -16.05 9.63
CA GLN A 44 12.96 -16.00 10.91
C GLN A 44 11.68 -15.16 10.87
N LEU A 45 11.48 -14.37 9.82
CA LEU A 45 10.26 -13.62 9.60
C LEU A 45 9.22 -14.52 8.93
N ASP A 46 7.95 -14.27 9.27
CA ASP A 46 6.83 -15.02 8.70
C ASP A 46 6.65 -14.73 7.20
N SER A 47 5.64 -15.37 6.60
CA SER A 47 5.28 -15.16 5.19
C SER A 47 5.05 -13.67 4.88
N SER A 48 5.45 -13.24 3.67
CA SER A 48 5.36 -11.84 3.23
C SER A 48 3.99 -11.19 3.48
N LYS A 49 2.92 -11.97 3.28
CA LYS A 49 1.53 -11.55 3.41
C LYS A 49 1.09 -11.20 4.83
N GLU A 50 1.84 -11.61 5.85
CA GLU A 50 1.55 -11.28 7.25
C GLU A 50 1.94 -9.83 7.59
N TYR A 51 2.63 -9.14 6.68
CA TYR A 51 3.12 -7.78 6.86
C TYR A 51 2.36 -6.81 5.97
N ASN A 52 1.86 -5.73 6.57
CA ASN A 52 1.31 -4.57 5.88
C ASN A 52 1.96 -3.33 6.47
N VAL A 53 3.04 -2.85 5.84
CA VAL A 53 3.86 -1.76 6.35
C VAL A 53 3.53 -0.47 5.61
N ASP A 54 2.87 0.46 6.29
CA ASP A 54 2.56 1.78 5.74
C ASP A 54 3.85 2.58 5.48
N MET A 55 4.01 3.07 4.25
CA MET A 55 5.10 3.97 3.90
C MET A 55 4.99 5.33 4.60
N ILE A 56 3.76 5.76 4.89
CA ILE A 56 3.45 7.00 5.62
C ILE A 56 2.37 6.67 6.65
N PRO A 57 2.74 6.16 7.85
CA PRO A 57 1.77 5.77 8.86
C PRO A 57 1.03 7.00 9.41
N LYS A 58 -0.31 6.91 9.45
CA LYS A 58 -1.20 7.96 9.95
C LYS A 58 -2.19 7.34 10.94
N VAL A 59 -2.50 8.06 12.01
CA VAL A 59 -3.56 7.70 12.97
C VAL A 59 -4.71 8.66 12.79
N LEU A 60 -5.93 8.14 12.71
CA LEU A 60 -7.15 8.94 12.75
C LEU A 60 -7.60 9.08 14.20
N PHE A 61 -7.89 10.30 14.62
CA PHE A 61 -8.45 10.62 15.94
C PHE A 61 -9.94 10.91 15.84
#